data_AF-A0A355GGC3-F1
#
_entry.id   AF-A0A355GGC3-F1
#
_cell.length_a   1.000
_cell.length_b   1.000
_cell.length_c   1.000
_cell.angle_alpha   90.00
_cell.angle_beta   90.00
_cell.angle_gamma   90.00
#
_symmetry.space_group_name_H-M   'P 1'
#
loop_
_entity.id
_entity.type
_entity.pdbx_description
1 polymer ?
#
loop_
_entity_poly.entity_id
_entity_poly.type
_entity_poly.pdbx_seq_one_letter_code
_entity_poly.pdbx_strand_id
1 'polypeptide(L)'
;SWKSLFDVRYADTWMIFEATLLPVETQEKVPHSRYRLNLPVLLDEYTLYLDLISPTFEKYLEAHPGQPVIFAAQISGFNQDASRPDTGIIELDGETAFLWSHLDLYKQLGIEFDEFQNRAQVENRLNQQSRFLGLTE
;
A
#
# COMPACT_ATOMS: atom_id res chain seq x y z
N SER A 1 -15.31 -17.34 10.73
CA SER A 1 -15.13 -17.08 9.28
C SER A 1 -13.86 -16.26 9.09
N TRP A 2 -13.34 -16.14 7.87
CA TRP A 2 -12.17 -15.29 7.60
C TRP A 2 -12.39 -13.85 8.06
N LYS A 3 -13.60 -13.31 7.86
CA LYS A 3 -14.03 -12.02 8.41
C LYS A 3 -13.81 -11.90 9.93
N SER A 4 -14.22 -12.89 10.71
CA SER A 4 -13.98 -12.88 12.17
C SER A 4 -12.50 -12.97 12.56
N LEU A 5 -11.68 -13.68 11.76
CA LEU A 5 -10.23 -13.76 11.99
C LEU A 5 -9.56 -12.42 11.65
N PHE A 6 -10.05 -11.75 10.60
CA PHE A 6 -9.61 -10.42 10.19
C PHE A 6 -9.87 -9.36 11.24
N ASP A 7 -11.12 -9.27 11.72
CA ASP A 7 -11.53 -8.29 12.72
C ASP A 7 -10.73 -8.40 14.03
N VAL A 8 -10.34 -9.62 14.41
CA VAL A 8 -9.61 -9.87 15.68
C VAL A 8 -8.10 -9.64 15.53
N ARG A 9 -7.51 -9.92 14.36
CA ARG A 9 -6.05 -9.97 14.20
C ARG A 9 -5.44 -8.82 13.41
N TYR A 10 -6.21 -8.20 12.52
CA TYR A 10 -5.66 -7.33 11.48
C TYR A 10 -6.34 -5.96 11.41
N ALA A 11 -7.57 -5.81 11.92
CA ALA A 11 -8.20 -4.49 12.00
C ALA A 11 -7.27 -3.47 12.70
N ASP A 12 -7.23 -2.25 12.17
CA ASP A 12 -6.43 -1.11 12.67
C ASP A 12 -4.91 -1.32 12.69
N THR A 13 -4.44 -2.46 12.17
CA THR A 13 -3.01 -2.76 12.08
C THR A 13 -2.37 -1.93 10.97
N TRP A 14 -1.17 -1.42 11.26
CA TRP A 14 -0.36 -0.71 10.28
C TRP A 14 0.41 -1.70 9.42
N MET A 15 0.40 -1.46 8.11
CA MET A 15 1.24 -2.18 7.17
C MET A 15 2.14 -1.21 6.42
N ILE A 16 3.33 -1.69 6.06
CA ILE A 16 4.34 -0.95 5.32
C ILE A 16 4.55 -1.69 4.01
N PHE A 17 4.53 -0.94 2.91
CA PHE A 17 4.65 -1.49 1.57
C PHE A 17 5.74 -0.79 0.80
N GLU A 18 6.47 -1.58 0.02
CA GLU A 18 7.15 -1.12 -1.18
C GLU A 18 6.44 -1.77 -2.38
N ALA A 19 5.58 -1.01 -3.06
CA ALA A 19 4.76 -1.57 -4.13
C ALA A 19 4.41 -0.51 -5.19
N THR A 20 4.03 -0.97 -6.39
CA THR A 20 3.40 -0.11 -7.38
C THR A 20 1.90 -0.07 -7.13
N LEU A 21 1.35 1.14 -7.08
CA LEU A 21 -0.09 1.38 -6.95
C LEU A 21 -0.69 1.65 -8.33
N LEU A 22 -1.65 0.82 -8.74
CA LEU A 22 -2.33 0.90 -10.03
C LEU A 22 -3.76 1.44 -9.84
N PRO A 23 -4.21 2.44 -10.61
CA PRO A 23 -5.58 2.93 -10.51
C PRO A 23 -6.56 1.80 -10.85
N VAL A 24 -7.60 1.65 -10.02
CA VAL A 24 -8.69 0.71 -10.29
C VAL A 24 -9.76 1.44 -11.08
N GLU A 25 -9.87 1.15 -12.37
CA GLU A 25 -10.96 1.66 -13.19
C GLU A 25 -12.27 0.99 -12.78
N THR A 26 -13.19 1.76 -12.20
CA THR A 26 -14.54 1.29 -11.90
C THR A 26 -15.52 1.84 -12.93
N GLN A 27 -16.38 0.97 -13.47
CA GLN A 27 -17.43 1.37 -14.44
C GLN A 27 -18.47 2.30 -13.80
N GLU A 28 -18.62 2.25 -12.48
CA GLU A 28 -19.44 3.17 -11.70
C GLU A 28 -18.60 4.33 -11.16
N LYS A 29 -19.18 5.53 -11.09
CA LYS A 29 -18.56 6.67 -10.42
C LYS A 29 -18.47 6.38 -8.92
N VAL A 30 -17.34 5.81 -8.51
CA VAL A 30 -17.04 5.64 -7.08
C VAL A 30 -16.65 7.02 -6.53
N PRO A 31 -17.16 7.42 -5.35
CA PRO A 31 -16.89 8.73 -4.76
C PRO A 31 -15.42 8.94 -4.37
N HIS A 32 -14.64 7.86 -4.31
CA HIS A 32 -13.27 7.83 -3.81
C HIS A 32 -12.36 7.13 -4.84
N SER A 33 -11.23 7.76 -5.14
CA SER A 33 -10.17 7.15 -5.96
C SER A 33 -9.64 5.90 -5.27
N ARG A 34 -9.45 4.83 -6.04
CA ARG A 34 -9.02 3.53 -5.53
C ARG A 34 -7.79 3.06 -6.30
N TYR A 35 -6.76 2.68 -5.55
CA TYR A 35 -5.52 2.16 -6.10
C TYR A 35 -5.27 0.75 -5.57
N ARG A 36 -4.92 -0.18 -6.46
CA ARG A 36 -4.59 -1.55 -6.11
C ARG A 36 -3.09 -1.76 -6.10
N LEU A 37 -2.58 -2.44 -5.08
CA LEU A 37 -1.21 -2.91 -5.09
C LEU A 37 -1.02 -3.93 -6.22
N ASN A 38 0.07 -3.81 -6.97
CA ASN A 38 0.35 -4.66 -8.14
C ASN A 38 0.63 -6.14 -7.82
N LEU A 39 0.67 -6.52 -6.55
CA LEU A 39 0.96 -7.87 -6.09
C LEU A 39 -0.11 -8.32 -5.08
N PRO A 40 -0.69 -9.52 -5.24
CA PRO A 40 -1.51 -10.11 -4.20
C PRO A 40 -0.63 -10.55 -3.02
N VAL A 41 -1.21 -10.54 -1.82
CA VAL A 41 -0.62 -11.12 -0.62
C VAL A 41 -1.21 -12.51 -0.41
N LEU A 42 -0.34 -13.49 -0.21
CA LEU A 42 -0.73 -14.85 0.13
C LEU A 42 -0.69 -15.01 1.66
N LEU A 43 -1.84 -15.32 2.26
CA LEU A 43 -1.94 -15.67 3.68
C LEU A 43 -2.55 -17.07 3.79
N ASP A 44 -1.74 -18.04 4.20
CA ASP A 44 -2.09 -19.46 4.19
C ASP A 44 -2.62 -19.90 2.81
N GLU A 45 -3.89 -20.28 2.70
CA GLU A 45 -4.55 -20.72 1.46
C GLU A 45 -5.28 -19.57 0.73
N TYR A 46 -5.22 -18.34 1.27
CA TYR A 46 -5.98 -17.19 0.76
C TYR A 46 -5.13 -16.30 -0.14
N THR A 47 -5.70 -15.92 -1.29
CA THR A 47 -5.13 -14.91 -2.19
C THR A 47 -5.84 -13.58 -1.98
N LEU A 48 -5.15 -12.62 -1.37
CA LEU A 48 -5.73 -11.35 -0.96
C LEU A 48 -5.16 -10.21 -1.79
N TYR A 49 -6.05 -9.35 -2.28
CA TYR A 49 -5.68 -8.10 -2.94
C TYR A 49 -5.75 -6.95 -1.94
N LEU A 50 -4.99 -5.89 -2.18
CA LEU A 50 -4.98 -4.71 -1.32
C LEU A 50 -5.38 -3.49 -2.13
N ASP A 51 -6.41 -2.80 -1.66
CA ASP A 51 -6.91 -1.57 -2.25
C ASP A 51 -6.70 -0.42 -1.27
N LEU A 52 -5.96 0.61 -1.69
CA LEU A 52 -5.80 1.88 -1.00
C LEU A 52 -6.89 2.85 -1.46
N ILE A 53 -7.70 3.32 -0.52
CA ILE A 53 -8.89 4.15 -0.78
C ILE A 53 -8.59 5.60 -0.45
N SER A 54 -8.74 6.52 -1.40
CA SER A 54 -8.53 7.97 -1.23
C SER A 54 -7.19 8.33 -0.56
N PRO A 55 -6.03 7.93 -1.13
CA PRO A 55 -4.74 8.28 -0.55
C PRO A 55 -4.52 9.80 -0.51
N THR A 56 -4.06 10.32 0.64
CA THR A 56 -3.68 11.74 0.80
C THR A 56 -2.62 12.21 -0.21
N PHE A 57 -1.81 11.27 -0.72
CA PHE A 57 -0.76 11.50 -1.69
C PHE A 57 -1.15 11.15 -3.14
N GLU A 58 -2.45 11.13 -3.47
CA GLU A 58 -2.96 10.84 -4.83
C GLU A 58 -2.22 11.62 -5.92
N LYS A 59 -2.01 12.93 -5.73
CA LYS A 59 -1.28 13.78 -6.69
C LYS A 59 0.15 13.30 -6.97
N TYR A 60 0.79 12.67 -5.98
CA TYR A 60 2.11 12.06 -6.20
C TYR A 60 2.00 10.86 -7.15
N LEU A 61 0.98 10.00 -6.96
CA LEU A 61 0.75 8.82 -7.79
C LEU A 61 0.41 9.22 -9.24
N GLU A 62 -0.40 10.26 -9.42
CA GLU A 62 -0.73 10.80 -10.74
C GLU A 62 0.51 11.35 -11.47
N ALA A 63 1.41 12.01 -10.74
CA ALA A 63 2.65 12.55 -11.30
C ALA A 63 3.72 11.47 -11.58
N HIS A 64 3.64 10.32 -10.90
CA HIS A 64 4.61 9.22 -10.99
C HIS A 64 3.92 7.87 -11.31
N PRO A 65 3.17 7.79 -12.44
CA PRO A 65 2.37 6.62 -12.75
C PRO A 65 3.26 5.39 -12.95
N GLY A 66 2.88 4.27 -12.33
CA GLY A 66 3.59 3.00 -12.42
C GLY A 66 4.91 2.93 -11.64
N GLN A 67 5.32 4.02 -10.98
CA GLN A 67 6.51 3.99 -10.13
C GLN A 67 6.18 3.34 -8.78
N PRO A 68 7.06 2.47 -8.25
CA PRO A 68 6.90 1.92 -6.92
C PRO A 68 7.02 3.04 -5.87
N VAL A 69 6.23 2.93 -4.80
CA VAL A 69 6.21 3.84 -3.65
C VAL A 69 6.45 3.07 -2.36
N ILE A 70 7.15 3.71 -1.41
CA ILE A 70 7.24 3.21 -0.03
C ILE A 70 6.23 3.98 0.80
N PHE A 71 5.25 3.31 1.38
CA PHE A 71 4.22 3.96 2.19
C PHE A 71 3.76 3.06 3.32
N ALA A 72 3.13 3.65 4.31
CA ALA A 72 2.41 2.92 5.35
C ALA A 72 0.94 3.34 5.37
N ALA A 73 0.06 2.42 5.70
CA ALA A 73 -1.37 2.66 5.84
C ALA A 73 -1.99 1.71 6.86
N GLN A 74 -3.10 2.12 7.47
CA GLN A 74 -3.89 1.25 8.33
C GLN A 74 -4.84 0.40 7.50
N ILE A 75 -5.05 -0.83 7.98
CA ILE A 75 -6.12 -1.68 7.52
C ILE A 75 -7.46 -1.13 8.02
N SER A 76 -8.38 -0.83 7.11
CA SER A 76 -9.72 -0.33 7.44
C SER A 76 -10.83 -1.36 7.24
N GLY A 77 -10.61 -2.38 6.42
CA GLY A 77 -11.68 -3.32 6.12
C GLY A 77 -11.26 -4.53 5.31
N PHE A 78 -12.19 -5.47 5.20
CA PHE A 78 -12.04 -6.64 4.34
C PHE A 78 -13.35 -7.00 3.66
N ASN A 79 -13.27 -7.15 2.34
CA ASN A 79 -14.38 -7.57 1.48
C ASN A 79 -14.05 -8.92 0.84
N GLN A 80 -14.71 -9.97 1.33
CA GLN A 80 -14.59 -11.32 0.76
C GLN A 80 -15.32 -11.41 -0.58
N ASP A 81 -14.73 -12.07 -1.56
CA ASP A 81 -15.44 -12.39 -2.79
C ASP A 81 -16.49 -13.47 -2.51
N ALA A 82 -17.76 -13.15 -2.76
CA ALA A 82 -18.88 -14.06 -2.53
C ALA A 82 -18.84 -15.30 -3.45
N SER A 83 -18.24 -15.18 -4.63
CA SER A 83 -18.10 -16.25 -5.61
C SER A 83 -16.83 -17.09 -5.40
N ARG A 84 -15.83 -16.53 -4.71
CA ARG A 84 -14.51 -17.15 -4.47
C ARG A 84 -14.05 -16.92 -3.02
N PRO A 85 -14.46 -17.79 -2.08
CA PRO A 85 -14.21 -17.57 -0.64
C PRO A 85 -12.73 -17.65 -0.25
N ASP A 86 -11.88 -18.20 -1.12
CA ASP A 86 -10.41 -18.21 -1.03
C ASP A 86 -9.77 -16.86 -1.40
N THR A 87 -10.57 -15.88 -1.83
CA THR A 87 -10.09 -14.56 -2.26
C THR A 87 -10.85 -13.41 -1.62
N GLY A 88 -10.21 -12.25 -1.58
CA GLY A 88 -10.85 -11.03 -1.12
C GLY A 88 -9.95 -9.80 -1.24
N ILE A 89 -10.51 -8.66 -0.83
CA ILE A 89 -9.85 -7.36 -0.86
C ILE A 89 -9.70 -6.88 0.58
N ILE A 90 -8.46 -6.64 0.99
CA ILE A 90 -8.14 -5.85 2.17
C ILE A 90 -8.17 -4.38 1.76
N GLU A 91 -8.94 -3.58 2.48
CA GLU A 91 -9.01 -2.14 2.28
C GLU A 91 -8.02 -1.45 3.22
N LEU A 92 -7.23 -0.56 2.64
CA LEU A 92 -6.30 0.31 3.33
C LEU A 92 -6.89 1.72 3.35
N ASP A 93 -6.84 2.34 4.52
CA ASP A 93 -7.28 3.72 4.70
C ASP A 93 -6.25 4.69 4.13
N GLY A 94 -6.65 5.42 3.07
CA GLY A 94 -5.83 6.43 2.45
C GLY A 94 -5.76 7.75 3.22
N GLU A 95 -6.69 8.03 4.15
CA GLU A 95 -6.65 9.22 4.99
C GLU A 95 -5.53 9.13 6.03
N THR A 96 -5.28 7.92 6.54
CA THR A 96 -4.16 7.64 7.46
C THR A 96 -2.87 7.25 6.74
N ALA A 97 -2.94 7.00 5.42
CA ALA A 97 -1.77 6.62 4.64
C ALA A 97 -0.79 7.77 4.45
N PHE A 98 0.51 7.47 4.54
CA PHE A 98 1.57 8.45 4.30
C PHE A 98 2.73 7.85 3.51
N LEU A 99 3.33 8.68 2.66
CA LEU A 99 4.57 8.35 1.95
C LEU A 99 5.72 8.34 2.93
N TRP A 100 6.55 7.30 2.82
CA TRP A 100 7.77 7.16 3.59
C TRP A 100 8.90 7.93 2.93
N SER A 101 9.68 8.68 3.71
CA SER A 101 10.68 9.63 3.20
C SER A 101 12.09 9.43 3.77
N HIS A 102 12.26 8.71 4.88
CA HIS A 102 13.55 8.59 5.58
C HIS A 102 14.15 7.19 5.52
N LEU A 103 15.38 7.10 5.00
CA LEU A 103 16.15 5.86 4.86
C LEU A 103 16.48 5.22 6.21
N ASP A 104 16.72 6.04 7.24
CA ASP A 104 17.08 5.53 8.56
C ASP A 104 15.95 4.71 9.17
N LEU A 105 14.71 5.13 8.95
CA LEU A 105 13.53 4.39 9.41
C LEU A 105 13.35 3.08 8.61
N TYR A 106 13.67 3.08 7.30
CA TYR A 106 13.69 1.86 6.48
C TYR A 106 14.71 0.83 7.01
N LYS A 107 15.91 1.27 7.39
CA LYS A 107 16.95 0.43 8.01
C LYS A 107 16.55 -0.06 9.41
N GLN A 108 15.91 0.79 10.22
CA GLN A 108 15.47 0.43 11.57
C GLN A 108 14.40 -0.66 11.58
N LEU A 109 13.63 -0.80 10.50
CA LEU A 109 12.67 -1.89 10.34
C LEU A 109 13.31 -3.25 9.99
N GLY A 110 14.63 -3.28 9.78
CA GLY A 110 15.34 -4.51 9.40
C GLY A 110 15.04 -4.97 7.97
N ILE A 111 14.53 -4.07 7.10
CA ILE A 111 14.35 -4.38 5.69
C ILE A 111 15.73 -4.37 5.02
N GLU A 112 16.21 -5.54 4.62
CA GLU A 112 17.51 -5.69 3.97
C GLU A 112 17.44 -5.31 2.49
N PHE A 113 18.50 -4.69 1.99
CA PHE A 113 18.65 -4.45 0.55
C PHE A 113 19.09 -5.74 -0.13
N ASP A 114 18.41 -6.13 -1.20
CA ASP A 114 18.73 -7.32 -1.98
C ASP A 114 18.99 -6.97 -3.46
N GLU A 115 19.14 -8.00 -4.30
CA GLU A 115 19.38 -7.85 -5.74
C GLU A 115 18.19 -7.23 -6.50
N PHE A 116 16.99 -7.29 -5.94
CA PHE A 116 15.77 -6.70 -6.47
C PHE A 116 15.48 -5.30 -5.88
N GLN A 117 16.01 -5.01 -4.69
CA GLN A 117 15.86 -3.76 -3.94
C GLN A 117 17.23 -3.17 -3.59
N ASN A 118 17.97 -2.71 -4.60
CA ASN A 118 19.29 -2.15 -4.34
C ASN A 118 19.17 -0.82 -3.57
N ARG A 119 20.14 -0.56 -2.69
CA ARG A 119 20.16 0.62 -1.82
C ARG A 119 20.02 1.95 -2.56
N ALA A 120 20.67 2.10 -3.72
CA ALA A 120 20.65 3.35 -4.49
C ALA A 120 19.26 3.63 -5.08
N GLN A 121 18.51 2.60 -5.48
CA GLN A 121 17.14 2.72 -5.96
C GLN A 121 16.20 3.14 -4.83
N VAL A 122 16.33 2.52 -3.66
CA VAL A 122 15.55 2.87 -2.46
C VAL A 122 15.84 4.30 -2.03
N GLU A 123 17.12 4.69 -1.93
CA GLU A 123 17.53 6.06 -1.60
C GLU A 123 16.98 7.10 -2.60
N ASN A 124 17.01 6.80 -3.90
CA ASN A 124 16.45 7.71 -4.90
C ASN A 124 14.93 7.88 -4.73
N ARG A 125 14.21 6.79 -4.50
CA ARG A 125 12.75 6.84 -4.29
C ARG A 125 12.41 7.64 -3.03
N LEU A 126 13.09 7.37 -1.92
CA LEU A 126 12.88 8.11 -0.68
C LEU A 126 13.17 9.61 -0.87
N ASN A 127 14.24 9.98 -1.59
CA ASN A 127 14.53 11.37 -1.91
C ASN A 127 13.45 12.04 -2.76
N GLN A 128 12.87 11.32 -3.73
CA GLN A 128 11.74 11.83 -4.53
C GLN A 128 10.51 12.07 -3.65
N GLN A 129 10.19 11.14 -2.74
CA GLN A 129 9.08 11.25 -1.81
C GLN A 129 9.29 12.41 -0.81
N SER A 130 10.49 12.57 -0.26
CA SER A 130 10.85 13.69 0.63
C SER A 130 10.62 15.05 -0.04
N ARG A 131 11.07 15.19 -1.30
CA ARG A 131 10.88 16.42 -2.08
C ARG A 131 9.41 16.74 -2.30
N PHE A 132 8.59 15.74 -2.60
CA PHE A 132 7.14 15.92 -2.73
C PHE A 132 6.50 16.41 -1.43
N LEU A 133 6.91 15.83 -0.30
CA LEU A 133 6.42 16.22 1.04
C LEU A 133 6.93 17.60 1.49
N GLY A 134 7.82 18.24 0.74
CA GLY A 134 8.46 19.49 1.15
C GLY A 134 9.46 19.32 2.30
N LEU A 135 9.87 18.09 2.57
CA LEU A 135 10.89 17.74 3.56
C LEU A 135 12.25 17.81 2.86
N THR A 136 12.88 18.97 2.87
CA THR A 136 14.29 19.11 2.46
C THR A 136 15.19 18.97 3.68
N GLU A 137 16.25 18.18 3.58
CA GLU A 137 17.40 18.27 4.50
C GLU A 137 18.04 19.66 4.46
#